data_AF-A0A6I4U5J6-F1
#
_entry.id   AF-A0A6I4U5J6-F1
#
_cell.length_a   1.000
_cell.length_b   1.000
_cell.length_c   1.000
_cell.angle_alpha   90.00
_cell.angle_beta   90.00
_cell.angle_gamma   90.00
#
_symmetry.space_group_name_H-M   'P 1'
#
loop_
_entity.id
_entity.type
_entity.pdbx_description
1 polymer ?
#
loop_
_entity_poly.entity_id
_entity_poly.type
_entity_poly.pdbx_seq_one_letter_code
_entity_poly.pdbx_strand_id
1 'polypeptide(L)'
;MRALLALVALAAPVALWAQSSSTGEAPEYDLAWHNRQQLALAELDAADGWRVLEGGLRYRLIDGDGSGRKPTVEDTVTVHYAGKLIDGTEFDSSYERGEPATFPLGRLIPAWQIAIPDMGVGDTIELYAPADLAYGPVGKGPIPGNATLIFKVELIDVQD
;
A
#
# COMPACT_ATOMS: atom_id res chain seq x y z
N MET A 1 35.75 1.91 79.11
CA MET A 1 34.42 2.49 79.41
C MET A 1 34.00 3.41 78.29
N ARG A 2 32.94 3.03 77.56
CA ARG A 2 31.87 3.84 76.93
C ARG A 2 31.44 3.24 75.59
N ALA A 3 30.24 2.68 75.61
CA ALA A 3 29.45 2.26 74.46
C ALA A 3 28.96 3.49 73.65
N LEU A 4 28.58 3.29 72.38
CA LEU A 4 27.19 3.38 71.88
C LEU A 4 27.16 3.44 70.33
N LEU A 5 26.29 2.57 69.78
CA LEU A 5 25.35 2.74 68.64
C LEU A 5 25.84 2.98 67.19
N ALA A 6 25.64 1.92 66.39
CA ALA A 6 24.77 1.82 65.22
C ALA A 6 24.67 2.98 64.20
N LEU A 7 24.96 2.67 62.93
CA LEU A 7 23.95 2.76 61.87
C LEU A 7 24.33 1.87 60.68
N VAL A 8 23.43 0.96 60.32
CA VAL A 8 23.45 0.23 59.05
C VAL A 8 22.85 1.16 58.00
N ALA A 9 23.54 1.36 56.88
CA ALA A 9 22.93 1.84 55.64
C ALA A 9 23.44 0.97 54.49
N LEU A 10 22.60 0.02 54.08
CA LEU A 10 22.75 -0.76 52.87
C LEU A 10 22.62 0.17 51.66
N ALA A 11 23.71 0.35 50.90
CA ALA A 11 23.63 0.88 49.55
C ALA A 11 23.49 -0.32 48.59
N ALA A 12 22.25 -0.71 48.30
CA ALA A 12 21.94 -1.71 47.28
C ALA A 12 22.22 -1.13 45.88
N PRO A 13 22.65 -1.97 44.91
CA PRO A 13 23.07 -1.51 43.59
C PRO A 13 21.88 -0.91 42.83
N VAL A 14 22.10 0.24 42.19
CA VAL A 14 21.16 0.84 41.26
C VAL A 14 21.05 -0.10 40.07
N ALA A 15 20.05 -0.99 40.11
CA ALA A 15 19.67 -1.81 38.98
C ALA A 15 19.22 -0.88 37.86
N LEU A 16 20.08 -0.79 36.84
CA LEU A 16 19.81 -0.18 35.55
C LEU A 16 18.73 -1.01 34.86
N TRP A 17 17.47 -0.80 35.23
CA TRP A 17 16.35 -1.22 34.41
C TRP A 17 16.33 -0.27 33.22
N ALA A 18 17.08 -0.64 32.18
CA ALA A 18 16.84 -0.16 30.85
C ALA A 18 15.39 -0.49 30.53
N GLN A 19 14.51 0.49 30.76
CA GLN A 19 13.15 0.46 30.27
C GLN A 19 13.31 0.57 28.76
N SER A 20 13.45 -0.57 28.08
CA SER A 20 13.12 -0.63 26.65
C SER A 20 11.63 -0.32 26.59
N SER A 21 11.31 0.95 26.42
CA SER A 21 9.99 1.36 25.97
C SER A 21 9.83 0.78 24.57
N SER A 22 9.42 -0.48 24.48
CA SER A 22 8.68 -0.97 23.32
C SER A 22 7.29 -0.33 23.42
N THR A 23 7.23 0.99 23.31
CA THR A 23 6.01 1.69 22.96
C THR A 23 5.72 1.26 21.53
N GLY A 24 4.65 0.47 21.37
CA GLY A 24 4.05 0.25 20.07
C GLY A 24 3.64 1.61 19.52
N GLU A 25 4.52 2.19 18.70
CA GLU A 25 4.33 3.45 18.04
C GLU A 25 3.41 3.16 16.85
N ALA A 26 2.18 3.68 16.89
CA ALA A 26 1.38 3.78 15.67
C ALA A 26 2.23 4.51 14.63
N PRO A 27 2.23 4.12 13.34
CA PRO A 27 3.16 4.67 12.37
C PRO A 27 2.99 6.18 12.32
N GLU A 28 3.95 6.89 12.91
CA GLU A 28 4.10 8.33 12.72
C GLU A 28 4.30 8.51 11.22
N TYR A 29 3.52 9.39 10.59
CA TYR A 29 3.74 9.80 9.20
C TYR A 29 5.00 10.67 9.13
N ASP A 30 6.11 10.12 9.59
CA ASP A 30 7.41 10.76 9.69
C ASP A 30 8.06 10.83 8.31
N LEU A 31 9.16 11.58 8.21
CA LEU A 31 9.93 11.67 6.97
C LEU A 31 10.37 10.29 6.48
N ALA A 32 10.59 9.32 7.38
CA ALA A 32 10.97 7.97 7.01
C ALA A 32 9.83 7.23 6.30
N TRP A 33 8.58 7.36 6.77
CA TRP A 33 7.40 6.85 6.09
C TRP A 33 7.31 7.40 4.68
N HIS A 34 7.32 8.72 4.53
CA HIS A 34 7.23 9.35 3.20
C HIS A 34 8.36 8.88 2.28
N ASN A 35 9.60 8.85 2.79
CA ASN A 35 10.76 8.40 2.01
C ASN A 35 10.62 6.94 1.56
N ARG A 36 10.11 6.03 2.41
CA ARG A 36 9.86 4.64 2.02
C ARG A 36 8.86 4.53 0.86
N GLN A 37 7.79 5.33 0.89
CA GLN A 37 6.81 5.36 -0.19
C GLN A 37 7.41 5.88 -1.50
N GLN A 38 8.21 6.95 -1.44
CA GLN A 38 8.87 7.49 -2.63
C GLN A 38 9.93 6.54 -3.19
N LEU A 39 10.71 5.89 -2.34
CA LEU A 39 11.70 4.89 -2.76
C LEU A 39 11.05 3.70 -3.46
N ALA A 40 9.94 3.18 -2.91
CA ALA A 40 9.20 2.08 -3.53
C ALA A 40 8.72 2.42 -4.95
N LEU A 41 8.40 3.68 -5.25
CA LEU A 41 8.05 4.13 -6.61
C LEU A 41 9.27 4.37 -7.51
N ALA A 42 10.38 4.82 -6.92
CA ALA A 42 11.61 5.17 -7.62
C ALA A 42 12.42 3.94 -8.06
N GLU A 43 12.31 2.83 -7.33
CA GLU A 43 13.01 1.57 -7.64
C GLU A 43 12.39 0.81 -8.82
N LEU A 44 11.20 1.20 -9.27
CA LEU A 44 10.48 0.54 -10.37
C LEU A 44 10.98 1.05 -11.72
N ASP A 45 11.85 0.26 -12.36
CA ASP A 45 12.56 0.62 -13.58
C ASP A 45 11.92 0.03 -14.85
N ALA A 46 12.13 0.72 -15.97
CA ALA A 46 11.64 0.31 -17.29
C ALA A 46 12.23 -1.02 -17.78
N ALA A 47 13.45 -1.38 -17.36
CA ALA A 47 14.06 -2.67 -17.68
C ALA A 47 13.25 -3.86 -17.14
N ASP A 48 12.51 -3.66 -16.04
CA ASP A 48 11.62 -4.65 -15.42
C ASP A 48 10.17 -4.55 -15.94
N GLY A 49 9.96 -3.80 -17.03
CA GLY A 49 8.66 -3.63 -17.68
C GLY A 49 7.78 -2.52 -17.08
N TRP A 50 8.30 -1.73 -16.14
CA TRP A 50 7.53 -0.64 -15.54
C TRP A 50 7.44 0.57 -16.46
N ARG A 51 6.22 1.08 -16.63
CA ARG A 51 5.91 2.34 -17.28
C ARG A 51 5.45 3.35 -16.23
N VAL A 52 5.75 4.62 -16.48
CA VAL A 52 5.22 5.73 -15.71
C VAL A 52 4.08 6.36 -16.50
N LEU A 53 2.89 6.38 -15.91
CA LEU A 53 1.70 7.06 -16.44
C LEU A 53 1.51 8.41 -15.73
N GLU A 54 0.38 9.06 -16.02
CA GLU A 54 0.00 10.34 -15.42
C GLU A 54 0.08 10.30 -13.88
N GLY A 55 0.50 11.43 -13.29
CA GLY A 55 0.61 11.59 -11.83
C GLY A 55 1.64 10.68 -11.17
N GLY A 56 2.54 10.06 -11.95
CA GLY A 56 3.57 9.16 -11.42
C GLY A 56 3.06 7.74 -11.12
N LEU A 57 1.87 7.38 -11.60
CA LEU A 57 1.38 6.01 -11.50
C LEU A 57 2.35 5.04 -12.18
N ARG A 58 2.74 3.96 -11.49
CA ARG A 58 3.53 2.88 -12.10
C ARG A 58 2.61 1.81 -12.60
N TYR A 59 2.85 1.37 -13.82
CA TYR A 59 2.05 0.38 -14.53
C TYR A 59 2.97 -0.68 -15.13
N ARG A 60 2.59 -1.94 -15.00
CA ARG A 60 3.24 -3.04 -15.72
C ARG A 60 2.21 -4.07 -16.15
N LEU A 61 2.26 -4.45 -17.42
CA LEU A 61 1.50 -5.60 -17.92
C LEU A 61 2.19 -6.88 -17.45
N ILE A 62 1.46 -7.74 -16.75
CA ILE A 62 1.93 -9.01 -16.20
C ILE A 62 1.58 -10.17 -17.13
N ASP A 63 0.37 -10.14 -17.69
CA ASP A 63 -0.12 -11.15 -18.62
C ASP A 63 -1.14 -10.52 -19.60
N GLY A 64 -1.26 -11.11 -20.78
CA GLY A 64 -2.06 -10.58 -21.88
C GLY A 64 -1.26 -9.80 -22.93
N ASP A 65 -1.97 -9.24 -23.91
CA ASP A 65 -1.38 -8.51 -25.04
C ASP A 65 -2.04 -7.15 -25.32
N GLY A 66 -3.03 -6.75 -24.50
CA GLY A 66 -3.73 -5.47 -24.65
C GLY A 66 -4.65 -5.37 -25.86
N SER A 67 -4.91 -6.49 -26.57
CA SER A 67 -5.74 -6.51 -27.78
C SER A 67 -7.24 -6.65 -27.51
N GLY A 68 -7.61 -7.07 -26.30
CA GLY A 68 -9.00 -7.18 -25.86
C GLY A 68 -9.75 -5.85 -25.86
N ARG A 69 -11.07 -5.91 -25.70
CA ARG A 69 -11.92 -4.70 -25.55
C ARG A 69 -11.36 -3.83 -24.43
N LYS A 70 -11.17 -2.54 -24.68
CA LYS A 70 -10.69 -1.58 -23.68
C LYS A 70 -11.85 -0.81 -23.06
N PRO A 71 -11.89 -0.67 -21.73
CA PRO A 71 -12.92 0.12 -21.06
C PRO A 71 -12.63 1.62 -21.16
N THR A 72 -13.68 2.42 -21.03
CA THR A 72 -13.63 3.85 -20.72
C THR A 72 -14.05 4.08 -19.26
N VAL A 73 -13.85 5.29 -18.74
CA VAL A 73 -14.27 5.63 -17.36
C VAL A 73 -15.79 5.63 -17.17
N GLU A 74 -16.57 5.61 -18.26
CA GLU A 74 -18.03 5.53 -18.23
C GLU A 74 -18.51 4.09 -18.01
N ASP A 75 -17.68 3.11 -18.35
CA ASP A 75 -18.02 1.69 -18.31
C ASP A 75 -18.04 1.12 -16.89
N THR A 76 -18.75 0.00 -16.76
CA THR A 76 -18.67 -0.92 -15.64
C THR A 76 -17.67 -2.04 -15.97
N VAL A 77 -16.72 -2.28 -15.08
CA VAL A 77 -15.69 -3.31 -15.24
C VAL A 77 -15.87 -4.43 -14.23
N THR A 78 -15.65 -5.67 -14.66
CA THR A 78 -15.55 -6.83 -13.78
C THR A 78 -14.09 -7.26 -13.69
N VAL A 79 -13.56 -7.35 -12.48
CA VAL A 79 -12.14 -7.62 -12.25
C VAL A 79 -11.90 -8.65 -11.14
N HIS A 80 -10.82 -9.40 -11.29
CA HIS A 80 -10.14 -9.95 -10.12
C HIS A 80 -9.05 -8.97 -9.67
N TYR A 81 -8.90 -8.79 -8.36
CA TYR A 81 -7.88 -7.89 -7.83
C TYR A 81 -7.37 -8.28 -6.45
N ALA A 82 -6.15 -7.85 -6.15
CA ALA A 82 -5.58 -7.85 -4.81
C ALA A 82 -4.87 -6.51 -4.58
N GLY A 83 -5.16 -5.88 -3.44
CA GLY A 83 -4.58 -4.61 -3.00
C GLY A 83 -3.77 -4.79 -1.73
N LYS A 84 -2.51 -4.34 -1.77
CA LYS A 84 -1.56 -4.45 -0.65
C LYS A 84 -0.76 -3.16 -0.44
N LEU A 85 -0.27 -2.97 0.77
CA LEU A 85 0.72 -1.94 1.11
C LEU A 85 2.12 -2.34 0.64
N ILE A 86 3.06 -1.40 0.62
CA ILE A 86 4.45 -1.66 0.20
C ILE A 86 5.20 -2.65 1.10
N ASP A 87 4.72 -2.88 2.33
CA ASP A 87 5.24 -3.89 3.25
C ASP A 87 4.66 -5.30 3.01
N GLY A 88 3.75 -5.43 2.04
CA GLY A 88 3.08 -6.68 1.69
C GLY A 88 1.77 -6.93 2.43
N THR A 89 1.36 -6.06 3.35
CA THR A 89 0.07 -6.18 4.06
C THR A 89 -1.09 -6.05 3.07
N GLU A 90 -1.83 -7.12 2.85
CA GLU A 90 -3.06 -7.11 2.04
C GLU A 90 -4.18 -6.38 2.79
N PHE A 91 -4.88 -5.48 2.11
CA PHE A 91 -6.00 -4.72 2.70
C PHE A 91 -7.34 -5.03 2.04
N ASP A 92 -7.35 -5.56 0.82
CA ASP A 92 -8.56 -5.97 0.10
C ASP A 92 -8.20 -6.90 -1.07
N SER A 93 -8.98 -7.96 -1.26
CA SER A 93 -8.76 -8.95 -2.31
C SER A 93 -10.05 -9.64 -2.72
N SER A 94 -10.32 -9.69 -4.03
CA SER A 94 -11.44 -10.47 -4.56
C SER A 94 -11.12 -11.96 -4.65
N TYR A 95 -9.83 -12.32 -4.73
CA TYR A 95 -9.40 -13.72 -4.69
C TYR A 95 -9.72 -14.37 -3.34
N GLU A 96 -9.53 -13.66 -2.23
CA GLU A 96 -9.90 -14.16 -0.90
C GLU A 96 -11.41 -14.41 -0.77
N ARG A 97 -12.23 -13.63 -1.49
CA ARG A 97 -13.68 -13.82 -1.55
C ARG A 97 -14.12 -14.94 -2.49
N GLY A 98 -13.25 -15.37 -3.39
CA GLY A 98 -13.51 -16.45 -4.35
C GLY A 98 -14.35 -16.05 -5.56
N GLU A 99 -14.65 -14.76 -5.75
CA GLU A 99 -15.43 -14.27 -6.89
C GLU A 99 -14.92 -12.89 -7.39
N PRO A 100 -15.00 -12.61 -8.71
CA PRO A 100 -14.71 -11.29 -9.25
C PRO A 100 -15.61 -10.21 -8.65
N ALA A 101 -15.15 -8.96 -8.73
CA ALA A 101 -15.94 -7.82 -8.30
C ALA A 101 -16.23 -6.90 -9.49
N THR A 102 -17.45 -6.36 -9.52
CA THR A 102 -17.92 -5.48 -10.58
C THR A 102 -18.10 -4.07 -10.05
N PHE A 103 -17.53 -3.09 -10.76
CA PHE A 103 -17.51 -1.70 -10.33
C PHE A 103 -17.77 -0.74 -11.49
N PRO A 104 -18.50 0.37 -11.27
CA PRO A 104 -18.49 1.50 -12.20
C PRO A 104 -17.13 2.21 -12.14
N LEU A 105 -16.35 2.17 -13.23
CA LEU A 105 -14.94 2.56 -13.22
C LEU A 105 -14.75 4.03 -12.80
N GLY A 106 -15.58 4.94 -13.30
CA GLY A 106 -15.54 6.37 -12.97
C GLY A 106 -15.81 6.72 -11.49
N ARG A 107 -16.14 5.74 -10.64
CA ARG A 107 -16.31 5.93 -9.18
C ARG A 107 -15.17 5.37 -8.34
N LEU A 108 -14.15 4.79 -8.97
CA LEU A 108 -12.98 4.25 -8.30
C LEU A 108 -11.89 5.30 -8.10
N ILE A 109 -10.77 4.92 -7.48
CA ILE A 109 -9.64 5.84 -7.28
C ILE A 109 -9.02 6.27 -8.62
N PRO A 110 -8.42 7.48 -8.71
CA PRO A 110 -7.81 7.97 -9.95
C PRO A 110 -6.82 7.00 -10.60
N ALA A 111 -6.01 6.30 -9.80
CA ALA A 111 -5.07 5.31 -10.32
C ALA A 111 -5.74 4.23 -11.20
N TRP A 112 -6.92 3.74 -10.79
CA TRP A 112 -7.66 2.74 -11.55
C TRP A 112 -8.29 3.35 -12.80
N GLN A 113 -8.81 4.58 -12.69
CA GLN A 113 -9.37 5.30 -13.83
C GLN A 113 -8.32 5.62 -14.92
N ILE A 114 -7.05 5.76 -14.54
CA ILE A 114 -5.93 5.97 -15.47
C ILE A 114 -5.44 4.63 -16.06
N ALA A 115 -5.29 3.60 -15.23
CA ALA A 115 -4.64 2.35 -15.65
C ALA A 115 -5.56 1.36 -16.38
N ILE A 116 -6.80 1.21 -15.94
CA ILE A 116 -7.71 0.19 -16.48
C ILE A 116 -8.07 0.45 -17.94
N PRO A 117 -8.24 1.70 -18.42
CA PRO A 117 -8.42 1.98 -19.85
C PRO A 117 -7.22 1.60 -20.74
N ASP A 118 -6.03 1.42 -20.16
CA ASP A 118 -4.86 0.92 -20.89
C ASP A 118 -4.90 -0.61 -21.10
N MET A 119 -5.75 -1.33 -20.35
CA MET A 119 -5.93 -2.79 -20.45
C MET A 119 -6.90 -3.18 -21.57
N GLY A 120 -6.66 -4.33 -22.19
CA GLY A 120 -7.68 -5.11 -22.89
C GLY A 120 -8.30 -6.17 -21.97
N VAL A 121 -9.57 -6.53 -22.19
CA VAL A 121 -10.18 -7.69 -21.52
C VAL A 121 -9.28 -8.92 -21.67
N GLY A 122 -9.01 -9.61 -20.55
CA GLY A 122 -8.08 -10.72 -20.43
C GLY A 122 -6.70 -10.33 -19.89
N ASP A 123 -6.35 -9.05 -19.88
CA ASP A 123 -5.06 -8.60 -19.34
C ASP A 123 -5.00 -8.69 -17.82
N THR A 124 -3.80 -8.95 -17.31
CA THR A 124 -3.45 -8.75 -15.91
C THR A 124 -2.35 -7.72 -15.80
N ILE A 125 -2.53 -6.73 -14.92
CA ILE A 125 -1.56 -5.67 -14.64
C ILE A 125 -1.14 -5.65 -13.17
N GLU A 126 0.00 -5.04 -12.91
CA GLU A 126 0.41 -4.60 -11.58
C GLU A 126 0.59 -3.08 -11.57
N LEU A 127 0.12 -2.45 -10.50
CA LEU A 127 0.13 -1.00 -10.30
C LEU A 127 0.83 -0.65 -8.99
N TYR A 128 1.62 0.41 -9.00
CA TYR A 128 1.97 1.14 -7.77
C TYR A 128 1.40 2.54 -7.87
N ALA A 129 0.35 2.80 -7.10
CA ALA A 129 -0.40 4.03 -7.06
C ALA A 129 0.15 4.96 -5.97
N PRO A 130 0.72 6.12 -6.32
CA PRO A 130 1.05 7.17 -5.35
C PRO A 130 -0.20 7.59 -4.58
N ALA A 131 -0.01 8.07 -3.34
CA ALA A 131 -1.11 8.41 -2.45
C ALA A 131 -2.11 9.41 -3.06
N ASP A 132 -1.63 10.40 -3.82
CA ASP A 132 -2.46 11.41 -4.47
C ASP A 132 -3.39 10.84 -5.55
N LEU A 133 -3.06 9.68 -6.11
CA LEU A 133 -3.92 8.93 -7.04
C LEU A 133 -4.73 7.82 -6.35
N ALA A 134 -4.69 7.78 -5.01
CA ALA A 134 -5.34 6.80 -4.16
C ALA A 134 -6.18 7.48 -3.06
N TYR A 135 -5.81 7.32 -1.78
CA TYR A 135 -6.56 7.84 -0.62
C TYR A 135 -5.88 9.04 0.07
N GLY A 136 -4.85 9.62 -0.55
CA GLY A 136 -4.24 10.89 -0.17
C GLY A 136 -3.65 10.90 1.24
N PRO A 137 -3.49 12.09 1.85
CA PRO A 137 -2.82 12.25 3.14
C PRO A 137 -3.61 11.72 4.33
N VAL A 138 -4.92 11.50 4.18
CA VAL A 138 -5.80 11.02 5.26
C VAL A 138 -5.85 9.50 5.31
N GLY A 139 -5.75 8.83 4.15
CA GLY A 139 -5.94 7.38 4.07
C GLY A 139 -7.42 6.99 4.14
N LYS A 140 -7.69 5.68 4.27
CA LYS A 140 -9.06 5.15 4.34
C LYS A 140 -9.09 3.76 4.99
N GLY A 141 -9.89 3.61 6.05
CA GLY A 141 -10.06 2.32 6.72
C GLY A 141 -8.70 1.77 7.20
N PRO A 142 -8.27 0.57 6.78
CA PRO A 142 -6.97 0.01 7.14
C PRO A 142 -5.77 0.68 6.42
N ILE A 143 -6.02 1.54 5.44
CA ILE A 143 -4.98 2.16 4.62
C ILE A 143 -4.49 3.45 5.29
N PRO A 144 -3.19 3.54 5.65
CA PRO A 144 -2.63 4.76 6.21
C PRO A 144 -2.62 5.93 5.21
N GLY A 145 -2.58 7.14 5.72
CA GLY A 145 -2.33 8.35 4.95
C GLY A 145 -0.98 8.33 4.23
N ASN A 146 -0.94 8.99 3.07
CA ASN A 146 0.25 9.04 2.23
C ASN A 146 0.79 7.67 1.78
N ALA A 147 0.01 6.59 1.90
CA ALA A 147 0.43 5.26 1.46
C ALA A 147 0.47 5.15 -0.07
N THR A 148 1.54 4.56 -0.60
CA THR A 148 1.55 3.99 -1.95
C THR A 148 0.85 2.64 -1.90
N LEU A 149 -0.08 2.42 -2.82
CA LEU A 149 -0.85 1.17 -2.90
C LEU A 149 -0.39 0.34 -4.06
N ILE A 150 -0.20 -0.95 -3.82
CA ILE A 150 0.12 -1.92 -4.86
C ILE A 150 -1.14 -2.67 -5.21
N PHE A 151 -1.49 -2.74 -6.49
CA PHE A 151 -2.61 -3.53 -6.97
C PHE A 151 -2.14 -4.53 -8.02
N LYS A 152 -2.62 -5.77 -7.93
CA LYS A 152 -2.70 -6.68 -9.08
C LYS A 152 -4.15 -6.67 -9.55
N VAL A 153 -4.39 -6.44 -10.84
CA VAL A 153 -5.74 -6.36 -11.42
C VAL A 153 -5.80 -7.21 -12.68
N GLU A 154 -6.78 -8.08 -12.77
CA GLU A 154 -7.11 -8.90 -13.93
C GLU A 154 -8.48 -8.44 -14.46
N LEU A 155 -8.53 -7.98 -15.71
CA LEU A 155 -9.76 -7.48 -16.33
C LEU A 155 -10.53 -8.62 -16.98
N ILE A 156 -11.69 -8.95 -16.42
CA ILE A 156 -12.50 -10.09 -16.84
C ILE A 156 -13.54 -9.69 -17.88
N ASP A 157 -14.21 -8.55 -17.67
CA ASP A 157 -15.30 -8.09 -18.54
C ASP A 157 -15.49 -6.57 -18.49
N VAL A 158 -16.12 -6.02 -19.54
CA VAL A 158 -16.44 -4.60 -19.70
C VAL A 158 -17.88 -4.45 -20.23
N GLN A 159 -18.67 -3.64 -19.52
CA GLN A 159 -20.09 -3.39 -19.76
C GLN A 159 -20.34 -1.88 -19.85
N ASP A 160 -21.28 -1.47 -20.71
CA ASP A 160 -21.65 -0.07 -20.97
C ASP A 160 -22.53 0.54 -19.86
#